data_AF-A0A371F3J1-F1
#
_entry.id   AF-A0A371F3J1-F1
#
_cell.length_a   1.000
_cell.length_b   1.000
_cell.length_c   1.000
_cell.angle_alpha   90.00
_cell.angle_beta   90.00
_cell.angle_gamma   90.00
#
_symmetry.space_group_name_H-M   'P 1'
#
loop_
_entity.id
_entity.type
_entity.pdbx_description
1 polymer ?
#
loop_
_entity_poly.entity_id
_entity_poly.type
_entity_poly.pdbx_seq_one_letter_code
_entity_poly.pdbx_strand_id
1 'polypeptide(L)'
;MRKTWQEIAQISEAAKIAVFVLVSSFLHFMASEIEAALAATPTDAPTIIREMRNHMATKIRELFVVFTCFLLYSMMNRFDQIINKEIPSTVVYEDDKVLAFRDIAPQAPTHILIIPKVRDGLTGLSKAEERHCEILGRLLYTAKLVAKQEGLDDGFRVVINDGPNAGQSVYHIHVHLIGGRQMGWPPL
;
A
#
# COMPACT_ATOMS: atom_id res chain seq x y z
N MET A 1 19.75 -1.21 9.47
CA MET A 1 18.80 -1.74 8.47
C MET A 1 17.32 -1.65 8.85
N ARG A 2 16.89 -1.68 10.12
CA ARG A 2 15.47 -1.49 10.49
C ARG A 2 14.99 -0.02 10.52
N LYS A 3 15.88 0.93 10.85
CA LYS A 3 15.56 2.38 10.90
C LYS A 3 15.25 2.99 9.52
N THR A 4 15.88 2.50 8.45
CA THR A 4 15.74 3.02 7.09
C THR A 4 14.36 2.77 6.46
N TRP A 5 13.64 1.72 6.88
CA TRP A 5 12.31 1.39 6.32
C TRP A 5 11.20 2.30 6.84
N GLN A 6 11.31 2.80 8.08
CA GLN A 6 10.35 3.78 8.61
C GLN A 6 10.52 5.15 7.94
N GLU A 7 11.75 5.53 7.60
CA GLU A 7 12.06 6.76 6.86
C GLU A 7 11.55 6.68 5.41
N ILE A 8 11.66 5.52 4.75
CA ILE A 8 11.10 5.28 3.42
C ILE A 8 9.56 5.28 3.45
N ALA A 9 8.94 4.78 4.51
CA ALA A 9 7.49 4.81 4.68
C ALA A 9 6.92 6.24 4.81
N GLN A 10 7.75 7.22 5.19
CA GLN A 10 7.38 8.64 5.25
C GLN A 10 7.60 9.41 3.95
N ILE A 11 8.15 8.77 2.91
CA ILE A 11 8.20 9.38 1.57
C ILE A 11 6.76 9.58 1.12
N SER A 12 6.37 10.83 0.90
CA SER A 12 5.02 11.17 0.46
C SER A 12 4.69 10.42 -0.83
N GLU A 13 3.41 10.07 -1.03
CA GLU A 13 2.97 9.45 -2.29
C GLU A 13 3.37 10.31 -3.50
N ALA A 14 3.38 11.64 -3.36
CA ALA A 14 3.88 12.55 -4.37
C ALA A 14 5.37 12.34 -4.71
N ALA A 15 6.22 12.09 -3.71
CA ALA A 15 7.63 11.80 -3.92
C ALA A 15 7.84 10.40 -4.53
N LYS A 16 7.03 9.41 -4.18
CA LYS A 16 7.05 8.09 -4.84
C LYS A 16 6.65 8.20 -6.32
N ILE A 17 5.59 8.96 -6.62
CA ILE A 17 5.16 9.27 -8.00
C ILE A 17 6.27 10.00 -8.76
N ALA A 18 6.92 11.00 -8.15
CA ALA A 18 7.99 11.74 -8.80
C ALA A 18 9.19 10.85 -9.14
N VAL A 19 9.60 9.97 -8.22
CA VAL A 19 10.66 8.98 -8.47
C VAL A 19 10.23 7.99 -9.56
N PHE A 20 8.97 7.51 -9.54
CA PHE A 20 8.45 6.65 -10.60
C PHE A 20 8.54 7.33 -11.97
N VAL A 21 8.05 8.56 -12.09
CA VAL A 21 8.06 9.31 -13.35
C VAL A 21 9.49 9.55 -13.82
N LEU A 22 10.39 9.97 -12.94
CA LEU A 22 11.80 10.21 -13.28
C LEU A 22 12.51 8.93 -13.75
N VAL A 23 12.37 7.82 -13.01
CA VAL A 23 13.08 6.59 -13.38
C VAL A 23 12.43 5.92 -14.59
N SER A 24 11.09 5.97 -14.71
CA SER A 24 10.39 5.50 -15.91
C SER A 24 10.82 6.28 -17.15
N SER A 25 10.91 7.61 -17.05
CA SER A 25 11.35 8.48 -18.16
C SER A 25 12.82 8.24 -18.53
N PHE A 26 13.68 8.06 -17.53
CA PHE A 26 15.09 7.73 -17.73
C PHE A 26 15.28 6.36 -18.38
N LEU A 27 14.55 5.34 -17.93
CA LEU A 27 14.60 4.01 -18.53
C LEU A 27 14.03 4.00 -19.95
N HIS A 28 12.97 4.76 -20.22
CA HIS A 28 12.42 4.91 -21.56
C HIS A 28 13.41 5.61 -22.49
N PHE A 29 14.08 6.66 -22.00
CA PHE A 29 15.16 7.33 -22.71
C PHE A 29 16.32 6.36 -23.00
N MET A 30 16.82 5.64 -22.00
CA MET A 30 17.87 4.63 -22.18
C MET A 30 17.46 3.54 -23.17
N ALA A 31 16.21 3.06 -23.12
CA ALA A 31 15.69 2.11 -24.09
C ALA A 31 15.67 2.70 -25.51
N SER A 32 15.26 3.96 -25.68
CA SER A 32 15.26 4.63 -26.99
C SER A 32 16.67 4.89 -27.55
N GLU A 33 17.63 5.26 -26.71
CA GLU A 33 19.04 5.41 -27.08
C GLU A 33 19.65 4.08 -27.50
N ILE A 34 19.30 3.01 -26.79
CA ILE A 34 19.72 1.66 -27.15
C ILE A 34 19.09 1.28 -28.49
N GLU A 35 17.78 1.37 -28.66
CA GLU A 35 17.11 1.08 -29.94
C GLU A 35 17.66 1.91 -31.10
N ALA A 36 18.00 3.19 -30.87
CA ALA A 36 18.66 4.04 -31.86
C ALA A 36 20.08 3.55 -32.19
N ALA A 37 20.88 3.19 -31.19
CA ALA A 37 22.20 2.59 -31.38
C ALA A 37 22.11 1.23 -32.09
N LEU A 38 21.04 0.47 -31.84
CA LEU A 38 20.75 -0.80 -32.51
C LEU A 38 20.33 -0.57 -33.97
N ALA A 39 19.53 0.45 -34.27
CA ALA A 39 19.11 0.80 -35.61
C ALA A 39 20.26 1.38 -36.47
N ALA A 40 21.25 2.03 -35.84
CA ALA A 40 22.43 2.58 -36.50
C ALA A 40 23.50 1.54 -36.87
N THR A 41 23.32 0.25 -36.50
CA THR A 41 24.28 -0.79 -36.89
C THR A 41 24.14 -1.16 -38.37
N PRO A 42 25.25 -1.20 -39.15
CA PRO A 42 25.21 -1.58 -40.56
C PRO A 42 24.56 -2.95 -40.76
N THR A 43 23.76 -3.10 -41.81
CA THR A 43 23.07 -4.34 -42.19
C THR A 43 24.01 -5.52 -42.45
N ASP A 44 25.27 -5.18 -42.74
CA ASP A 44 26.42 -5.99 -43.10
C ASP A 44 27.30 -6.33 -41.88
N ALA A 45 26.85 -5.97 -40.66
CA ALA A 45 27.49 -6.38 -39.42
C ALA A 45 27.51 -7.92 -39.27
N PRO A 46 28.62 -8.51 -38.76
CA PRO A 46 28.72 -9.93 -38.47
C PRO A 46 27.53 -10.47 -37.66
N THR A 47 27.05 -11.67 -37.98
CA THR A 47 25.87 -12.31 -37.36
C THR A 47 25.94 -12.30 -35.82
N ILE A 48 27.13 -12.49 -35.25
CA ILE A 48 27.38 -12.47 -33.80
C ILE A 48 27.02 -11.11 -33.18
N ILE A 49 27.35 -9.99 -33.85
CA ILE A 49 27.01 -8.64 -33.36
C ILE A 49 25.50 -8.42 -33.37
N ARG A 50 24.81 -8.93 -34.39
CA ARG A 50 23.34 -8.86 -34.49
C ARG A 50 22.63 -9.70 -33.42
N GLU A 51 23.17 -10.87 -33.09
CA GLU A 51 22.61 -11.76 -32.07
C GLU A 51 22.84 -11.22 -30.65
N MET A 52 24.07 -10.77 -30.34
CA MET A 52 24.39 -10.12 -29.06
C MET A 52 23.50 -8.90 -28.82
N ARG A 53 23.27 -8.11 -29.87
CA ARG A 53 22.35 -6.97 -29.88
C ARG A 53 20.92 -7.38 -29.50
N ASN A 54 20.35 -8.35 -30.20
CA ASN A 54 18.96 -8.77 -29.96
C ASN A 54 18.82 -9.35 -28.54
N HIS A 55 19.83 -10.08 -28.06
CA HIS A 55 19.86 -10.58 -26.69
C HIS A 55 19.89 -9.44 -25.66
N MET A 56 20.72 -8.42 -25.87
CA MET A 56 20.81 -7.25 -25.00
C MET A 56 19.50 -6.46 -24.99
N ALA A 57 18.88 -6.23 -26.15
CA ALA A 57 17.58 -5.57 -26.27
C ALA A 57 16.49 -6.29 -25.46
N THR A 58 16.42 -7.62 -25.57
CA THR A 58 15.48 -8.44 -24.80
C THR A 58 15.74 -8.32 -23.30
N LYS A 59 16.99 -8.40 -22.86
CA LYS A 59 17.35 -8.26 -21.44
C LYS A 59 17.00 -6.88 -20.86
N ILE A 60 17.15 -5.82 -21.65
CA ILE A 60 16.76 -4.46 -21.25
C ILE A 60 15.23 -4.34 -21.12
N ARG A 61 14.47 -4.92 -22.07
CA ARG A 61 13.00 -4.95 -21.98
C ARG A 61 12.52 -5.74 -20.75
N GLU A 62 13.13 -6.88 -20.46
CA GLU A 62 12.85 -7.66 -19.25
C GLU A 62 13.13 -6.83 -17.98
N LEU A 63 14.29 -6.18 -17.91
CA LEU A 63 14.66 -5.34 -16.77
C LEU A 63 13.69 -4.16 -16.60
N PHE A 64 13.26 -3.54 -17.70
CA PHE A 64 12.25 -2.48 -17.67
C PHE A 64 10.93 -2.98 -17.06
N VAL A 65 10.41 -4.12 -17.53
CA VAL A 65 9.17 -4.69 -17.00
C VAL A 65 9.30 -4.99 -15.50
N VAL A 66 10.38 -5.65 -15.08
CA VAL A 66 10.62 -5.97 -13.66
C VAL A 66 10.70 -4.70 -12.81
N PHE A 67 11.39 -3.68 -13.29
CA PHE A 67 11.54 -2.43 -12.56
C PHE A 67 10.24 -1.63 -12.48
N THR A 68 9.47 -1.54 -13.57
CA THR A 68 8.15 -0.92 -13.57
C THR A 68 7.19 -1.66 -12.62
N CYS A 69 7.17 -3.00 -12.66
CA CYS A 69 6.38 -3.81 -11.72
C CYS A 69 6.81 -3.55 -10.26
N PHE A 70 8.11 -3.49 -9.99
CA PHE A 70 8.63 -3.20 -8.65
C PHE A 70 8.21 -1.81 -8.16
N LEU A 71 8.30 -0.79 -9.01
CA LEU A 71 7.87 0.54 -8.63
C LEU A 71 6.35 0.61 -8.41
N LEU A 72 5.55 0.03 -9.31
CA LEU A 72 4.10 -0.02 -9.15
C LEU A 72 3.71 -0.74 -7.85
N TYR A 73 4.38 -1.86 -7.54
CA TYR A 73 4.21 -2.57 -6.28
C TYR A 73 4.59 -1.71 -5.07
N SER A 74 5.72 -0.98 -5.14
CA SER A 74 6.17 -0.06 -4.09
C SER A 74 5.25 1.15 -3.89
N MET A 75 4.43 1.49 -4.89
CA MET A 75 3.43 2.56 -4.84
C MET A 75 2.07 2.08 -4.36
N MET A 76 1.86 0.76 -4.26
CA MET A 76 0.60 0.21 -3.80
C MET A 76 0.43 0.44 -2.31
N ASN A 77 -0.81 0.74 -1.89
CA ASN A 77 -1.09 0.97 -0.48
C ASN A 77 -0.83 -0.33 0.30
N ARG A 78 -0.20 -0.20 1.47
CA ARG A 78 0.11 -1.34 2.35
C ARG A 78 -1.13 -2.16 2.74
N PHE A 79 -2.28 -1.50 2.89
CA PHE A 79 -3.54 -2.19 3.18
C PHE A 79 -4.11 -2.91 1.95
N ASP A 80 -3.95 -2.35 0.75
CA ASP A 80 -4.28 -3.05 -0.50
C ASP A 80 -3.42 -4.32 -0.64
N GLN A 81 -2.11 -4.26 -0.32
CA GLN A 81 -1.23 -5.44 -0.28
C GLN A 81 -1.70 -6.50 0.75
N ILE A 82 -2.23 -6.08 1.91
CA ILE A 82 -2.80 -7.00 2.91
C ILE A 82 -4.09 -7.65 2.39
N ILE A 83 -4.97 -6.88 1.74
CA ILE A 83 -6.21 -7.39 1.14
C ILE A 83 -5.88 -8.45 0.09
N ASN A 84 -4.89 -8.19 -0.76
CA ASN A 84 -4.41 -9.10 -1.80
C ASN A 84 -3.57 -10.28 -1.28
N LYS A 85 -3.33 -10.36 0.05
CA LYS A 85 -2.48 -11.38 0.70
C LYS A 85 -1.03 -11.40 0.21
N GLU A 86 -0.56 -10.27 -0.32
CA GLU A 86 0.83 -10.10 -0.79
C GLU A 86 1.80 -9.91 0.37
N ILE A 87 1.32 -9.29 1.46
CA ILE A 87 2.05 -9.21 2.72
C ILE A 87 1.24 -9.88 3.85
N PRO A 88 1.90 -10.58 4.78
CA PRO A 88 1.21 -11.29 5.84
C PRO A 88 0.56 -10.32 6.84
N SER A 89 -0.61 -10.71 7.34
CA SER A 89 -1.27 -10.06 8.47
C SER A 89 -1.94 -11.12 9.36
N THR A 90 -2.13 -10.79 10.63
CA THR A 90 -2.91 -11.66 11.55
C THR A 90 -4.38 -11.28 11.43
N VAL A 91 -5.08 -11.91 10.49
CA VAL A 91 -6.51 -11.69 10.24
C VAL A 91 -7.33 -12.24 11.40
N VAL A 92 -8.28 -11.44 11.90
CA VAL A 92 -9.20 -11.82 12.99
C VAL A 92 -10.66 -11.86 12.55
N TYR A 93 -11.01 -11.12 11.49
CA TYR A 93 -12.33 -11.17 10.87
C TYR A 93 -12.20 -10.84 9.38
N GLU A 94 -12.97 -11.52 8.55
CA GLU A 94 -13.02 -11.24 7.11
C GLU A 94 -14.40 -11.61 6.56
N ASP A 95 -15.00 -10.70 5.79
CA ASP A 95 -16.21 -10.96 5.01
C ASP A 95 -16.07 -10.44 3.57
N ASP A 96 -17.16 -10.33 2.82
CA ASP A 96 -17.16 -9.87 1.43
C ASP A 96 -16.74 -8.40 1.27
N LYS A 97 -16.95 -7.54 2.27
CA LYS A 97 -16.70 -6.10 2.18
C LYS A 97 -15.58 -5.60 3.09
N VAL A 98 -15.29 -6.30 4.19
CA VAL A 98 -14.44 -5.81 5.28
C VAL A 98 -13.38 -6.85 5.65
N LEU A 99 -12.22 -6.35 6.05
CA LEU A 99 -11.12 -7.14 6.61
C LEU A 99 -10.70 -6.51 7.94
N ALA A 100 -10.51 -7.33 8.97
CA ALA A 100 -9.95 -6.92 10.25
C ALA A 100 -8.71 -7.75 10.60
N PHE A 101 -7.65 -7.08 11.05
CA PHE A 101 -6.38 -7.71 11.38
C PHE A 101 -5.67 -6.99 12.52
N ARG A 102 -4.81 -7.70 13.25
CA ARG A 102 -4.05 -7.11 14.37
C ARG A 102 -3.07 -6.05 13.86
N ASP A 103 -3.04 -4.91 14.54
CA ASP A 103 -2.05 -3.87 14.27
C ASP A 103 -0.64 -4.40 14.58
N ILE A 104 0.33 -4.08 13.73
CA ILE A 104 1.73 -4.49 13.90
C ILE A 104 2.45 -3.70 15.00
N ALA A 105 1.94 -2.52 15.35
CA ALA A 105 2.41 -1.65 16.42
C ALA A 105 1.26 -1.40 17.43
N PRO A 106 0.86 -2.42 18.21
CA PRO A 106 -0.29 -2.33 19.10
C PRO A 106 -0.09 -1.28 20.20
N GLN A 107 -1.13 -0.46 20.46
CA GLN A 107 -1.13 0.56 21.52
C GLN A 107 -1.88 0.11 22.79
N ALA A 108 -2.41 -1.11 22.77
CA ALA A 108 -3.09 -1.78 23.86
C ALA A 108 -3.01 -3.30 23.64
N PRO A 109 -3.33 -4.14 24.65
CA PRO A 109 -3.33 -5.59 24.51
C PRO A 109 -4.13 -6.09 23.30
N THR A 110 -5.29 -5.46 23.04
CA THR A 110 -6.03 -5.63 21.79
C THR A 110 -5.96 -4.34 20.99
N HIS A 111 -5.31 -4.38 19.83
CA HIS A 111 -5.30 -3.30 18.84
C HIS A 111 -5.50 -3.90 17.45
N ILE A 112 -6.64 -3.63 16.83
CA ILE A 112 -7.07 -4.21 15.56
C ILE A 112 -7.43 -3.08 14.60
N LEU A 113 -7.06 -3.24 13.34
CA LEU A 113 -7.46 -2.35 12.25
C LEU A 113 -8.57 -3.03 11.45
N ILE A 114 -9.62 -2.27 11.15
CA ILE A 114 -10.78 -2.73 10.37
C ILE A 114 -10.88 -1.83 9.14
N ILE A 115 -10.81 -2.43 7.96
CA ILE A 115 -10.71 -1.72 6.68
C ILE A 115 -11.72 -2.25 5.67
N PRO A 116 -12.21 -1.42 4.74
CA PRO A 116 -12.96 -1.90 3.60
C PRO A 116 -12.01 -2.58 2.62
N LYS A 117 -12.45 -3.67 1.99
CA LYS A 117 -11.72 -4.35 0.91
C LYS A 117 -11.68 -3.51 -0.37
N VAL A 118 -12.73 -2.72 -0.60
CA VAL A 118 -12.81 -1.77 -1.72
C VAL A 118 -12.92 -0.37 -1.13
N ARG A 119 -11.89 0.46 -1.35
CA ARG A 119 -11.87 1.82 -0.80
C ARG A 119 -12.62 2.85 -1.64
N ASP A 120 -12.79 2.67 -2.96
CA ASP A 120 -13.53 3.60 -3.84
C ASP A 120 -13.19 5.10 -3.65
N GLY A 121 -11.90 5.41 -3.48
CA GLY A 121 -11.41 6.77 -3.23
C GLY A 121 -11.45 7.23 -1.76
N LEU A 122 -11.99 6.42 -0.85
CA LEU A 122 -12.07 6.67 0.59
C LEU A 122 -10.72 6.52 1.30
N THR A 123 -9.82 7.47 1.04
CA THR A 123 -8.47 7.51 1.62
C THR A 123 -8.45 7.98 3.07
N GLY A 124 -9.50 8.65 3.54
CA GLY A 124 -9.70 9.18 4.89
C GLY A 124 -11.16 9.55 5.09
N LEU A 125 -11.57 9.87 6.31
CA LEU A 125 -12.96 10.17 6.64
C LEU A 125 -13.44 11.47 5.97
N SER A 126 -12.57 12.47 5.82
CA SER A 126 -12.86 13.72 5.12
C SER A 126 -13.09 13.54 3.61
N LYS A 127 -12.81 12.35 3.07
CA LYS A 127 -13.10 11.96 1.68
C LYS A 127 -14.36 11.11 1.55
N ALA A 128 -15.11 10.94 2.64
CA ALA A 128 -16.40 10.27 2.58
C ALA A 128 -17.39 11.03 1.70
N GLU A 129 -18.23 10.25 1.02
CA GLU A 129 -19.30 10.71 0.12
C GLU A 129 -20.53 9.87 0.44
N GLU A 130 -21.71 10.26 -0.02
CA GLU A 130 -22.96 9.59 0.34
C GLU A 130 -22.97 8.09 0.01
N ARG A 131 -22.34 7.70 -1.11
CA ARG A 131 -22.17 6.28 -1.50
C ARG A 131 -21.37 5.46 -0.48
N HIS A 132 -20.58 6.11 0.37
CA HIS A 132 -19.76 5.45 1.39
C HIS A 132 -20.51 5.21 2.71
N CYS A 133 -21.75 5.70 2.88
CA CYS A 133 -22.50 5.54 4.12
C CYS A 133 -22.66 4.07 4.55
N GLU A 134 -22.97 3.18 3.61
CA GLU A 134 -23.15 1.75 3.91
C GLU A 134 -21.85 1.12 4.42
N ILE A 135 -20.73 1.35 3.72
CA ILE A 135 -19.45 0.75 4.11
C ILE A 135 -18.95 1.31 5.45
N LEU A 136 -19.10 2.62 5.70
CA LEU A 136 -18.75 3.24 6.97
C LEU A 136 -19.56 2.64 8.14
N GLY A 137 -20.86 2.47 7.96
CA GLY A 137 -21.71 1.78 8.94
C GLY A 137 -21.26 0.34 9.18
N ARG A 138 -20.88 -0.38 8.11
CA ARG A 138 -20.39 -1.75 8.21
C ARG A 138 -19.05 -1.85 8.93
N LEU A 139 -18.14 -0.89 8.76
CA LEU A 139 -16.87 -0.85 9.51
C LEU A 139 -17.12 -0.74 11.02
N LEU A 140 -18.01 0.18 11.44
CA LEU A 140 -18.35 0.35 12.85
C LEU A 140 -19.09 -0.87 13.43
N TYR A 141 -20.01 -1.45 12.66
CA TYR A 141 -20.69 -2.67 13.08
C TYR A 141 -19.72 -3.84 13.23
N THR A 142 -18.77 -3.97 12.30
CA THR A 142 -17.70 -4.97 12.38
C THR A 142 -16.83 -4.75 13.62
N ALA A 143 -16.53 -3.50 13.99
CA ALA A 143 -15.81 -3.21 15.23
C ALA A 143 -16.52 -3.77 16.46
N LYS A 144 -17.84 -3.63 16.55
CA LYS A 144 -18.64 -4.24 17.61
C LYS A 144 -18.58 -5.78 17.58
N LEU A 145 -18.62 -6.40 16.40
CA LEU A 145 -18.53 -7.87 16.28
C LEU A 145 -17.17 -8.38 16.74
N VAL A 146 -16.10 -7.77 16.27
CA VAL A 146 -14.72 -8.15 16.61
C VAL A 146 -14.43 -7.89 18.09
N ALA A 147 -14.91 -6.77 18.65
CA ALA A 147 -14.77 -6.50 20.08
C ALA A 147 -15.37 -7.59 20.95
N LYS A 148 -16.56 -8.10 20.57
CA LYS A 148 -17.19 -9.24 21.26
C LYS A 148 -16.37 -10.52 21.12
N GLN A 149 -15.81 -10.79 19.93
CA GLN A 149 -14.96 -11.97 19.69
C GLN A 149 -13.66 -11.94 20.51
N GLU A 150 -13.11 -10.74 20.72
CA GLU A 150 -11.86 -10.53 21.48
C GLU A 150 -12.11 -10.38 23.00
N GLY A 151 -13.34 -10.58 23.49
CA GLY A 151 -13.66 -10.51 24.92
C GLY A 151 -13.52 -9.11 25.52
N LEU A 152 -13.78 -8.05 24.74
CA LEU A 152 -13.72 -6.66 25.20
C LEU A 152 -15.01 -6.23 25.91
N ASP A 153 -15.50 -7.05 26.84
CA ASP A 153 -16.78 -6.85 27.54
C ASP A 153 -16.75 -5.64 28.49
N ASP A 154 -15.58 -5.34 29.06
CA ASP A 154 -15.35 -4.17 29.92
C ASP A 154 -15.18 -2.86 29.13
N GLY A 155 -15.31 -2.92 27.80
CA GLY A 155 -15.30 -1.78 26.90
C GLY A 155 -14.08 -1.68 26.00
N PHE A 156 -14.19 -0.78 25.02
CA PHE A 156 -13.18 -0.53 24.01
C PHE A 156 -13.31 0.89 23.46
N ARG A 157 -12.28 1.37 22.77
CA ARG A 157 -12.28 2.64 22.05
C ARG A 157 -12.19 2.38 20.55
N VAL A 158 -13.03 3.09 19.80
CA VAL A 158 -12.96 3.18 18.34
C VAL A 158 -12.30 4.50 17.97
N VAL A 159 -11.30 4.47 17.10
CA VAL A 159 -10.59 5.67 16.60
C VAL A 159 -10.54 5.65 15.08
N ILE A 160 -10.80 6.81 14.47
CA ILE A 160 -10.55 7.07 13.05
C ILE A 160 -9.72 8.35 12.99
N ASN A 161 -8.53 8.26 12.42
CA ASN A 161 -7.64 9.40 12.25
C ASN A 161 -7.80 9.96 10.83
N ASP A 162 -7.99 11.28 10.70
CA ASP A 162 -8.07 11.96 9.41
C ASP A 162 -7.01 13.06 9.31
N GLY A 163 -6.11 12.91 8.35
CA GLY A 163 -5.04 13.87 8.08
C GLY A 163 -3.84 13.78 9.03
N PRO A 164 -2.79 14.59 8.75
CA PRO A 164 -1.49 14.48 9.40
C PRO A 164 -1.54 14.83 10.90
N ASN A 165 -2.32 15.85 11.28
CA ASN A 165 -2.42 16.29 12.68
C ASN A 165 -3.17 15.30 13.58
N ALA A 166 -4.00 14.42 12.99
CA ALA A 166 -4.66 13.34 13.69
C ALA A 166 -3.82 12.05 13.74
N GLY A 167 -2.63 12.04 13.12
CA GLY A 167 -1.77 10.85 13.07
C GLY A 167 -2.23 9.81 12.06
N GLN A 168 -2.93 10.19 10.99
CA GLN A 168 -3.26 9.25 9.91
C GLN A 168 -1.99 8.79 9.19
N SER A 169 -1.65 7.51 9.30
CA SER A 169 -0.41 6.94 8.74
C SER A 169 -0.61 6.25 7.39
N VAL A 170 -1.81 5.74 7.11
CA VAL A 170 -2.14 5.05 5.86
C VAL A 170 -3.39 5.68 5.24
N TYR A 171 -3.28 6.03 3.96
CA TYR A 171 -4.35 6.68 3.17
C TYR A 171 -5.31 5.66 2.56
N HIS A 172 -5.87 4.85 3.44
CA HIS A 172 -6.95 3.90 3.23
C HIS A 172 -7.75 3.93 4.52
N ILE A 173 -9.04 4.28 4.47
CA ILE A 173 -9.83 4.45 5.70
C ILE A 173 -9.73 3.20 6.59
N HIS A 174 -9.47 3.42 7.86
CA HIS A 174 -9.35 2.34 8.83
C HIS A 174 -9.92 2.76 10.16
N VAL A 175 -10.61 1.81 10.79
CA VAL A 175 -11.11 1.93 12.14
C VAL A 175 -10.14 1.19 13.05
N HIS A 176 -9.57 1.89 14.01
CA HIS A 176 -8.86 1.28 15.12
C HIS A 176 -9.87 0.79 16.15
N LEU A 177 -9.77 -0.48 16.53
CA LEU A 177 -10.44 -1.06 17.69
C LEU A 177 -9.38 -1.33 18.77
N ILE A 178 -9.47 -0.63 19.89
CA ILE A 178 -8.46 -0.62 20.96
C ILE A 178 -9.09 -1.01 22.29
N GLY A 179 -8.53 -2.00 22.98
CA GLY A 179 -9.07 -2.48 24.26
C GLY A 179 -8.12 -3.40 25.03
N GLY A 180 -8.66 -4.05 26.07
CA GLY A 180 -7.89 -4.92 26.97
C GLY A 180 -7.14 -4.17 28.07
N ARG A 181 -7.36 -2.86 28.22
CA ARG A 181 -6.88 -2.01 29.32
C ARG A 181 -7.76 -0.77 29.48
N GLN A 182 -7.67 -0.13 30.64
CA GLN A 182 -8.27 1.20 30.84
C GLN A 182 -7.66 2.21 29.85
N MET A 183 -8.52 2.99 29.21
CA MET A 183 -8.12 4.05 28.27
C MET A 183 -8.10 5.41 28.99
N GLY A 184 -7.07 6.22 28.71
CA GLY A 184 -6.92 7.57 29.27
C GLY A 184 -7.83 8.61 28.62
N TRP A 185 -7.89 9.79 29.25
CA TRP A 185 -8.54 11.00 28.73
C TRP A 185 -7.67 12.24 29.02
N PRO A 186 -7.40 13.14 28.05
CA PRO A 186 -7.84 13.10 26.64
C PRO A 186 -7.33 11.86 25.89
N PRO A 187 -7.88 11.53 24.71
CA PRO A 187 -7.49 10.34 23.95
C PRO A 187 -6.16 10.56 23.21
N LEU A 188 -5.10 10.89 23.96
CA LEU A 188 -3.71 11.00 23.52
C LEU A 188 -3.00 9.66 23.66
#